data_AF-A0A8R2M5V7-F1
#
_entry.id   AF-A0A8R2M5V7-F1
#
_cell.length_a   1.000
_cell.length_b   1.000
_cell.length_c   1.000
_cell.angle_alpha   90.00
_cell.angle_beta   90.00
_cell.angle_gamma   90.00
#
_symmetry.space_group_name_H-M   'P 1'
#
loop_
_entity.id
_entity.type
_entity.pdbx_description
1 polymer ?
#
loop_
_entity_poly.entity_id
_entity_poly.type
_entity_poly.pdbx_seq_one_letter_code
_entity_poly.pdbx_strand_id
1 'polypeptide(L)'
;MFEKCHYRHVLLRVSYLGWEYQGLAVQENTTQTVEYHLFEALKRACLIQSRETSNYHRCGRTDKGVSSFGQVISICLRSKHSPEEQNKPSCIRNEIPYSKLLNRLLPKHIKVIAWMPIPQDRPDFSARFDCKKRSYKYYFPHSGLNLPAMLEACRHMIGSHDFRHLCKMDVGNGVLEFIRRIMNVDIVPVDVNDVDKPTSMYYLLIEGNAFLWHQIRCIMGVLLLIGEEKERPDVVLELLDVEKNRGKPQYSMASDLPLNLFKCAYEIEDTNRWVYEREALITLISDLRTEWTMHAVKTTMIQDYIRELEKVPLASETEDRANDECEQDEIASYAACLLQGVKPKNYTPLMKRPTCSTLHEKIAHYKKRRKIITS
;
A
#
# COMPACT_ATOMS: atom_id res chain seq x y z
N MET A 1 9.22 8.97 -36.17
CA MET A 1 9.59 7.58 -35.84
C MET A 1 8.39 6.73 -35.37
N PHE A 2 7.42 7.31 -34.65
CA PHE A 2 6.26 6.58 -34.10
C PHE A 2 5.08 6.35 -35.09
N GLU A 3 4.93 7.18 -36.13
CA GLU A 3 3.79 7.13 -37.08
C GLU A 3 3.67 5.81 -37.89
N LYS A 4 4.76 5.04 -38.00
CA LYS A 4 4.77 3.74 -38.72
C LYS A 4 4.76 2.53 -37.77
N CYS A 5 4.54 2.74 -36.48
CA CYS A 5 4.55 1.67 -35.48
C CYS A 5 3.13 1.13 -35.23
N HIS A 6 3.04 -0.16 -34.92
CA HIS A 6 1.83 -0.74 -34.35
C HIS A 6 1.83 -0.58 -32.83
N TYR A 7 0.64 -0.53 -32.24
CA TYR A 7 0.46 -0.41 -30.80
C TYR A 7 -0.52 -1.46 -30.29
N ARG A 8 -0.36 -1.84 -29.02
CA ARG A 8 -1.24 -2.76 -28.34
C ARG A 8 -1.55 -2.27 -26.93
N HIS A 9 -2.80 -2.43 -26.50
CA HIS A 9 -3.20 -2.14 -25.13
C HIS A 9 -2.82 -3.34 -24.24
N VAL A 10 -2.14 -3.08 -23.13
CA VAL A 10 -1.72 -4.10 -22.17
C VAL A 10 -1.98 -3.66 -20.73
N LEU A 11 -2.05 -4.63 -19.84
CA LEU A 11 -1.71 -4.42 -18.43
C LEU A 11 -0.22 -4.66 -18.22
N LEU A 12 0.44 -3.77 -17.47
CA LEU A 12 1.76 -4.02 -16.92
C LEU A 12 1.66 -4.21 -15.41
N ARG A 13 2.25 -5.30 -14.91
CA ARG A 13 2.45 -5.51 -13.48
C ARG A 13 3.78 -4.89 -13.06
N VAL A 14 3.70 -3.85 -12.25
CA VAL A 14 4.84 -3.11 -11.73
C VAL A 14 5.00 -3.43 -10.24
N SER A 15 6.23 -3.73 -9.85
CA SER A 15 6.63 -3.95 -8.46
C SER A 15 7.64 -2.88 -8.05
N TYR A 16 7.55 -2.41 -6.82
CA TYR A 16 8.52 -1.50 -6.24
C TYR A 16 8.60 -1.58 -4.72
N LEU A 17 9.82 -1.38 -4.20
CA LEU A 17 10.07 -1.08 -2.79
C LEU A 17 9.98 0.44 -2.61
N GLY A 18 8.95 0.89 -1.89
CA GLY A 18 8.51 2.28 -1.88
C GLY A 18 9.33 3.23 -1.01
N TRP A 19 10.21 2.70 -0.17
CA TRP A 19 10.89 3.43 0.90
C TRP A 19 11.80 4.58 0.43
N GLU A 20 12.24 4.57 -0.83
CA GLU A 20 13.08 5.61 -1.44
C GLU A 20 12.28 6.60 -2.30
N TYR A 21 10.97 6.39 -2.44
CA TYR A 21 10.14 7.14 -3.39
C TYR A 21 9.08 7.98 -2.69
N GLN A 22 8.79 9.14 -3.27
CA GLN A 22 7.76 10.07 -2.84
C GLN A 22 6.35 9.66 -3.33
N GLY A 23 6.13 8.36 -3.51
CA GLY A 23 4.87 7.76 -3.92
C GLY A 23 4.85 7.35 -5.40
N LEU A 24 3.71 6.80 -5.83
CA LEU A 24 3.53 6.36 -7.22
C LEU A 24 3.42 7.55 -8.18
N ALA A 25 2.52 8.49 -7.87
CA ALA A 25 2.09 9.53 -8.78
C ALA A 25 3.16 10.60 -8.97
N VAL A 26 3.36 11.03 -10.23
CA VAL A 26 4.22 12.18 -10.56
C VAL A 26 3.79 13.42 -9.78
N GLN A 27 4.78 14.18 -9.34
CA GLN A 27 4.64 15.48 -8.66
C GLN A 27 5.59 16.48 -9.31
N GLU A 28 5.22 17.77 -9.33
CA GLU A 28 5.99 18.81 -10.03
C GLU A 28 7.33 19.13 -9.35
N ASN A 29 7.43 18.90 -8.05
CA ASN A 29 8.58 19.28 -7.23
C ASN A 29 9.60 18.15 -7.05
N THR A 30 9.40 16.97 -7.66
CA THR A 30 10.29 15.82 -7.46
C THR A 30 10.26 14.85 -8.63
N THR A 31 11.43 14.27 -8.92
CA THR A 31 11.58 13.15 -9.86
C THR A 31 11.54 11.80 -9.16
N GLN A 32 11.56 11.76 -7.81
CA GLN A 32 11.61 10.54 -7.01
C GLN A 32 10.24 9.87 -6.88
N THR A 33 9.49 9.74 -7.98
CA THR A 33 8.20 9.05 -8.03
C THR A 33 8.30 7.85 -8.95
N VAL A 34 7.54 6.79 -8.65
CA VAL A 34 7.60 5.57 -9.46
C VAL A 34 7.17 5.84 -10.90
N GLU A 35 6.12 6.66 -11.10
CA GLU A 35 5.68 7.03 -12.45
C GLU A 35 6.72 7.83 -13.22
N TYR A 36 7.46 8.74 -12.58
CA TYR A 36 8.51 9.50 -13.28
C TYR A 36 9.52 8.54 -13.91
N HIS A 37 10.07 7.62 -13.11
CA HIS A 37 11.06 6.64 -13.59
C HIS A 37 10.46 5.67 -14.62
N LEU A 38 9.21 5.26 -14.44
CA LEU A 38 8.53 4.37 -15.38
C LEU A 38 8.32 5.03 -16.75
N PHE A 39 7.82 6.27 -16.77
CA PHE A 39 7.62 7.01 -18.02
C PHE A 39 8.93 7.37 -18.71
N GLU A 40 9.99 7.65 -17.94
CA GLU A 40 11.32 7.86 -18.50
C GLU A 40 11.86 6.58 -19.16
N ALA A 41 11.72 5.42 -18.52
CA ALA A 41 12.09 4.13 -19.11
C ALA A 41 11.26 3.80 -20.36
N LEU A 42 9.95 4.04 -20.34
CA LEU A 42 9.05 3.79 -21.49
C LEU A 42 9.41 4.65 -22.71
N LYS A 43 9.71 5.94 -22.50
CA LYS A 43 10.15 6.86 -23.58
C LYS A 43 11.53 6.45 -24.12
N ARG A 44 12.50 6.18 -23.24
CA ARG A 44 13.87 5.76 -23.64
C ARG A 44 13.88 4.42 -24.37
N ALA A 45 12.96 3.52 -24.05
CA ALA A 45 12.75 2.26 -24.75
C ALA A 45 11.99 2.42 -26.10
N CYS A 46 11.59 3.64 -26.45
CA CYS A 46 10.73 3.95 -27.59
C CYS A 46 9.44 3.10 -27.59
N LEU A 47 8.85 2.86 -26.42
CA LEU A 47 7.60 2.10 -26.29
C LEU A 47 6.37 3.01 -26.35
N ILE A 48 6.52 4.27 -25.96
CA ILE A 48 5.50 5.30 -26.03
C ILE A 48 6.11 6.60 -26.57
N GLN A 49 5.28 7.48 -27.12
CA GLN A 49 5.67 8.84 -27.49
C GLN A 49 5.60 9.78 -26.30
N SER A 50 4.45 9.81 -25.62
CA SER A 50 4.24 10.62 -24.42
C SER A 50 3.24 9.92 -23.49
N ARG A 51 3.06 10.50 -22.30
CA ARG A 51 2.09 9.98 -21.33
C ARG A 51 0.66 10.18 -21.82
N GLU A 52 0.38 11.34 -22.39
CA GLU A 52 -0.92 11.82 -22.82
C GLU A 52 -1.51 10.96 -23.94
N THR A 53 -0.66 10.46 -24.84
CA THR A 53 -1.08 9.62 -25.98
C THR A 53 -1.03 8.12 -25.70
N SER A 54 -0.63 7.71 -24.49
CA SER A 54 -0.39 6.30 -24.16
C SER A 54 -1.60 5.56 -23.57
N ASN A 55 -2.77 6.19 -23.49
CA ASN A 55 -3.96 5.62 -22.82
C ASN A 55 -3.65 5.06 -21.41
N TYR A 56 -2.93 5.86 -20.61
CA TYR A 56 -2.41 5.41 -19.32
C TYR A 56 -3.46 5.49 -18.21
N HIS A 57 -3.70 4.36 -17.52
CA HIS A 57 -4.44 4.31 -16.26
C HIS A 57 -3.68 3.51 -15.21
N ARG A 58 -3.83 3.90 -13.94
CA ARG A 58 -3.21 3.20 -12.79
C ARG A 58 -4.29 2.61 -11.90
N CYS A 59 -4.07 1.41 -11.39
CA CYS A 59 -5.05 0.73 -10.55
C CYS A 59 -5.40 1.51 -9.27
N GLY A 60 -4.37 2.02 -8.59
CA GLY A 60 -4.50 2.83 -7.39
C GLY A 60 -3.22 3.60 -7.11
N ARG A 61 -3.33 4.75 -6.45
CA ARG A 61 -2.15 5.48 -5.98
C ARG A 61 -1.59 4.81 -4.72
N THR A 62 -0.27 4.78 -4.59
CA THR A 62 0.41 4.52 -3.31
C THR A 62 1.07 5.79 -2.84
N ASP A 63 0.96 6.05 -1.53
CA ASP A 63 1.57 7.23 -0.89
C ASP A 63 3.11 7.09 -0.82
N LYS A 64 3.79 8.18 -0.43
CA LYS A 64 5.23 8.17 -0.11
C LYS A 64 5.56 7.01 0.85
N GLY A 65 6.66 6.31 0.59
CA GLY A 65 7.16 5.19 1.41
C GLY A 65 6.43 3.86 1.20
N VAL A 66 5.21 3.87 0.67
CA VAL A 66 4.38 2.66 0.49
C VAL A 66 4.89 1.81 -0.67
N SER A 67 5.12 0.52 -0.40
CA SER A 67 5.58 -0.46 -1.38
C SER A 67 4.43 -1.07 -2.19
N SER A 68 4.76 -1.74 -3.28
CA SER A 68 3.77 -2.50 -4.06
C SER A 68 4.40 -3.69 -4.76
N PHE A 69 3.84 -4.88 -4.56
CA PHE A 69 4.20 -6.10 -5.32
C PHE A 69 3.20 -6.44 -6.43
N GLY A 70 2.12 -5.67 -6.50
CA GLY A 70 0.99 -5.93 -7.38
C GLY A 70 0.39 -4.68 -8.00
N GLN A 71 1.16 -3.60 -8.19
CA GLN A 71 0.67 -2.43 -8.90
C GLN A 71 0.39 -2.83 -10.34
N VAL A 72 -0.73 -2.39 -10.88
CA VAL A 72 -1.09 -2.64 -12.27
C VAL A 72 -1.42 -1.32 -12.93
N ILE A 73 -0.86 -1.13 -14.12
CA ILE A 73 -1.22 -0.03 -15.01
C ILE A 73 -1.76 -0.60 -16.31
N SER A 74 -2.69 0.09 -16.95
CA SER A 74 -3.09 -0.16 -18.33
C SER A 74 -2.49 0.93 -19.21
N ILE A 75 -1.93 0.54 -20.35
CA ILE A 75 -1.18 1.42 -21.23
C ILE A 75 -1.08 0.83 -22.65
N CYS A 76 -1.08 1.69 -23.66
CA CYS A 76 -0.77 1.34 -25.04
C CYS A 76 0.74 1.40 -25.28
N LEU A 77 1.34 0.27 -25.69
CA LEU A 77 2.76 0.15 -26.00
C LEU A 77 2.97 -0.17 -27.47
N ARG A 78 4.11 0.27 -28.02
CA ARG A 78 4.59 -0.20 -29.32
C ARG A 78 4.60 -1.73 -29.34
N SER A 79 4.09 -2.32 -30.41
CA SER A 79 4.07 -3.76 -30.67
C SER A 79 4.89 -4.08 -31.91
N LYS A 80 5.46 -5.28 -31.95
CA LYS A 80 6.11 -5.86 -33.12
C LYS A 80 5.10 -6.28 -34.19
N HIS A 81 3.86 -6.58 -33.81
CA HIS A 81 2.87 -7.22 -34.66
C HIS A 81 1.75 -6.25 -35.05
N SER A 82 1.20 -6.44 -36.26
CA SER A 82 0.01 -5.73 -36.72
C SER A 82 -1.19 -6.01 -35.81
N PRO A 83 -2.18 -5.11 -35.70
CA PRO A 83 -3.35 -5.32 -34.85
C PRO A 83 -3.99 -6.70 -35.07
N GLU A 84 -4.18 -7.12 -36.31
CA GLU A 84 -4.85 -8.37 -36.67
C GLU A 84 -4.13 -9.64 -36.16
N GLU A 85 -2.85 -9.52 -35.78
CA GLU A 85 -1.99 -10.62 -35.36
C GLU A 85 -1.71 -10.66 -33.86
N GLN A 86 -1.86 -9.53 -33.16
CA GLN A 86 -1.37 -9.34 -31.78
C GLN A 86 -1.91 -10.35 -30.76
N ASN A 87 -3.11 -10.88 -30.96
CA ASN A 87 -3.75 -11.85 -30.07
C ASN A 87 -3.47 -13.31 -30.44
N LYS A 88 -2.73 -13.58 -31.54
CA LYS A 88 -2.28 -14.93 -31.88
C LYS A 88 -1.26 -15.42 -30.82
N PRO A 89 -1.39 -16.64 -30.28
CA PRO A 89 -0.47 -17.15 -29.25
C PRO A 89 1.01 -17.12 -29.64
N SER A 90 1.33 -17.33 -30.92
CA SER A 90 2.70 -17.23 -31.45
C SER A 90 3.24 -15.80 -31.40
N CYS A 91 2.40 -14.80 -31.71
CA CYS A 91 2.75 -13.39 -31.66
C CYS A 91 2.95 -12.90 -30.22
N ILE A 92 2.09 -13.34 -29.28
CA ILE A 92 2.27 -13.05 -27.84
C ILE A 92 3.61 -13.57 -27.33
N ARG A 93 4.00 -14.81 -27.69
CA ARG A 93 5.30 -15.39 -27.30
C ARG A 93 6.50 -14.69 -27.94
N ASN A 94 6.31 -14.10 -29.13
CA ASN A 94 7.35 -13.43 -29.91
C ASN A 94 7.12 -11.91 -29.97
N GLU A 95 6.56 -11.33 -28.91
CA GLU A 95 6.39 -9.88 -28.76
C GLU A 95 7.70 -9.22 -28.29
N ILE A 96 7.75 -7.89 -28.28
CA ILE A 96 8.80 -7.13 -27.60
C ILE A 96 8.90 -7.60 -26.13
N PRO A 97 10.10 -7.91 -25.62
CA PRO A 97 10.31 -8.33 -24.24
C PRO A 97 10.22 -7.12 -23.29
N TYR A 98 8.99 -6.64 -23.06
CA TYR A 98 8.72 -5.41 -22.32
C TYR A 98 9.35 -5.39 -20.94
N SER A 99 9.28 -6.51 -20.20
CA SER A 99 9.83 -6.58 -18.84
C SER A 99 11.35 -6.49 -18.85
N LYS A 100 12.06 -7.30 -19.66
CA LYS A 100 13.52 -7.25 -19.76
C LYS A 100 14.03 -5.92 -20.33
N LEU A 101 13.31 -5.31 -21.27
CA LEU A 101 13.68 -4.01 -21.85
C LEU A 101 13.55 -2.89 -20.81
N LEU A 102 12.41 -2.80 -20.13
CA LEU A 102 12.15 -1.76 -19.14
C LEU A 102 13.05 -1.93 -17.91
N ASN A 103 13.25 -3.16 -17.42
CA ASN A 103 14.04 -3.41 -16.22
C ASN A 103 15.53 -3.04 -16.34
N ARG A 104 16.07 -2.92 -17.56
CA ARG A 104 17.43 -2.39 -17.83
C ARG A 104 17.52 -0.87 -17.68
N LEU A 105 16.40 -0.17 -17.84
CA LEU A 105 16.32 1.28 -17.80
C LEU A 105 15.75 1.80 -16.48
N LEU A 106 15.00 0.95 -15.78
CA LEU A 106 14.41 1.26 -14.48
C LEU A 106 15.45 1.20 -13.35
N PRO A 107 15.28 2.01 -12.29
CA PRO A 107 16.05 1.89 -11.07
C PRO A 107 16.00 0.50 -10.43
N LYS A 108 16.90 0.26 -9.46
CA LYS A 108 17.01 -1.02 -8.74
C LYS A 108 15.66 -1.47 -8.15
N HIS A 109 14.94 -0.56 -7.48
CA HIS A 109 13.72 -0.88 -6.73
C HIS A 109 12.42 -0.67 -7.51
N ILE A 110 12.45 -0.45 -8.83
CA ILE A 110 11.25 -0.42 -9.68
C ILE A 110 11.42 -1.43 -10.78
N LYS A 111 10.48 -2.39 -10.88
CA LYS A 111 10.57 -3.49 -11.85
C LYS A 111 9.21 -3.78 -12.48
N VAL A 112 9.21 -4.04 -13.78
CA VAL A 112 8.09 -4.64 -14.50
C VAL A 112 8.26 -6.16 -14.42
N ILE A 113 7.24 -6.82 -13.89
CA ILE A 113 7.26 -8.26 -13.57
C ILE A 113 6.66 -9.09 -14.70
N ALA A 114 5.60 -8.56 -15.29
CA ALA A 114 4.81 -9.22 -16.30
C ALA A 114 3.99 -8.20 -17.07
N TRP A 115 3.49 -8.64 -18.21
CA TRP A 115 2.47 -7.91 -18.96
C TRP A 115 1.33 -8.85 -19.35
N MET A 116 0.16 -8.31 -19.65
CA MET A 116 -0.98 -9.08 -20.13
C MET A 116 -1.62 -8.35 -21.30
N PRO A 117 -1.85 -9.01 -22.45
CA PRO A 117 -2.57 -8.39 -23.55
C PRO A 117 -4.02 -8.11 -23.16
N ILE A 118 -4.53 -6.94 -23.53
CA ILE A 118 -5.96 -6.63 -23.44
C ILE A 118 -6.63 -7.06 -24.76
N PRO A 119 -7.79 -7.77 -24.69
CA PRO A 119 -8.58 -8.10 -25.86
C PRO A 119 -8.96 -6.87 -26.71
N GLN A 120 -9.01 -7.02 -28.04
CA GLN A 120 -9.30 -5.90 -28.95
C GLN A 120 -10.73 -5.38 -28.88
N ASP A 121 -11.67 -6.22 -28.45
CA ASP A 121 -13.05 -5.86 -28.16
C ASP A 121 -13.21 -5.06 -26.85
N ARG A 122 -12.12 -4.84 -26.10
CA ARG A 122 -12.09 -4.03 -24.88
C ARG A 122 -11.03 -2.91 -24.94
N PRO A 123 -11.09 -2.01 -25.93
CA PRO A 123 -10.08 -0.96 -26.11
C PRO A 123 -10.01 0.00 -24.90
N ASP A 124 -11.12 0.20 -24.20
CA ASP A 124 -11.26 1.12 -23.06
C ASP A 124 -10.90 0.49 -21.70
N PHE A 125 -10.39 -0.74 -21.68
CA PHE A 125 -10.05 -1.43 -20.44
C PHE A 125 -9.10 -0.59 -19.56
N SER A 126 -9.52 -0.29 -18.34
CA SER A 126 -8.78 0.53 -17.42
C SER A 126 -8.30 -0.29 -16.23
N ALA A 127 -6.99 -0.24 -15.97
CA ALA A 127 -6.45 -0.82 -14.74
C ALA A 127 -7.13 -0.25 -13.47
N ARG A 128 -7.70 0.96 -13.56
CA ARG A 128 -8.43 1.59 -12.46
C ARG A 128 -9.85 1.07 -12.34
N PHE A 129 -10.65 1.22 -13.38
CA PHE A 129 -12.10 1.03 -13.31
C PHE A 129 -12.50 -0.44 -13.39
N ASP A 130 -11.71 -1.28 -14.07
CA ASP A 130 -12.00 -2.70 -14.24
C ASP A 130 -11.38 -3.59 -13.16
N CYS A 131 -10.60 -3.01 -12.24
CA CYS A 131 -10.08 -3.76 -11.10
C CYS A 131 -11.20 -4.05 -10.10
N LYS A 132 -11.37 -5.34 -9.78
CA LYS A 132 -12.44 -5.85 -8.92
C LYS A 132 -12.05 -5.89 -7.45
N LYS A 133 -10.77 -6.13 -7.17
CA LYS A 133 -10.25 -6.28 -5.81
C LYS A 133 -8.81 -5.78 -5.71
N ARG A 134 -8.54 -4.97 -4.69
CA ARG A 134 -7.17 -4.66 -4.24
C ARG A 134 -6.94 -5.33 -2.90
N SER A 135 -5.82 -6.04 -2.79
CA SER A 135 -5.37 -6.70 -1.56
C SER A 135 -4.11 -5.99 -1.08
N TYR A 136 -4.14 -5.51 0.15
CA TYR A 136 -2.99 -4.91 0.82
C TYR A 136 -2.53 -5.79 1.98
N LYS A 137 -1.24 -5.72 2.27
CA LYS A 137 -0.65 -6.22 3.50
C LYS A 137 -0.04 -5.07 4.29
N TYR A 138 -0.30 -5.01 5.59
CA TYR A 138 0.41 -4.13 6.52
C TYR A 138 1.20 -4.98 7.50
N TYR A 139 2.52 -4.93 7.46
CA TYR A 139 3.39 -5.76 8.32
C TYR A 139 3.63 -5.09 9.68
N PHE A 140 3.64 -5.86 10.76
CA PHE A 140 3.91 -5.37 12.12
C PHE A 140 4.41 -6.51 13.02
N PRO A 141 5.23 -6.23 14.06
CA PRO A 141 5.62 -7.22 15.05
C PRO A 141 4.47 -7.46 16.04
N HIS A 142 4.44 -8.64 16.67
CA HIS A 142 3.44 -8.99 17.69
C HIS A 142 3.45 -7.96 18.83
N SER A 143 4.63 -7.66 19.38
CA SER A 143 4.86 -6.54 20.32
C SER A 143 3.90 -6.49 21.51
N GLY A 144 3.40 -7.64 21.97
CA GLY A 144 2.42 -7.73 23.06
C GLY A 144 1.02 -7.21 22.71
N LEU A 145 0.73 -6.96 21.43
CA LEU A 145 -0.56 -6.47 20.98
C LEU A 145 -1.64 -7.56 21.17
N ASN A 146 -2.81 -7.17 21.66
CA ASN A 146 -3.99 -8.02 21.74
C ASN A 146 -4.58 -8.27 20.33
N LEU A 147 -4.03 -9.27 19.64
CA LEU A 147 -4.46 -9.66 18.29
C LEU A 147 -5.94 -10.09 18.24
N PRO A 148 -6.50 -10.84 19.22
CA PRO A 148 -7.93 -11.13 19.26
C PRO A 148 -8.82 -9.89 19.23
N ALA A 149 -8.49 -8.87 20.04
CA ALA A 149 -9.23 -7.60 20.06
C ALA A 149 -9.11 -6.84 18.74
N MET A 150 -7.91 -6.81 18.14
CA MET A 150 -7.71 -6.23 16.82
C MET A 150 -8.54 -6.94 15.74
N LEU A 151 -8.62 -8.27 15.80
CA LEU A 151 -9.40 -9.08 14.85
C LEU A 151 -10.91 -8.87 15.04
N GLU A 152 -11.39 -8.76 16.27
CA GLU A 152 -12.78 -8.37 16.57
C GLU A 152 -13.12 -7.02 15.94
N ALA A 153 -12.27 -6.02 16.13
CA ALA A 153 -12.42 -4.70 15.52
C ALA A 153 -12.44 -4.76 13.98
N CYS A 154 -11.64 -5.66 13.39
CA CYS A 154 -11.61 -5.88 11.95
C CYS A 154 -12.94 -6.39 11.39
N ARG A 155 -13.65 -7.25 12.13
CA ARG A 155 -14.94 -7.80 11.68
C ARG A 155 -16.01 -6.73 11.50
N HIS A 156 -16.00 -5.69 12.34
CA HIS A 156 -16.92 -4.55 12.19
C HIS A 156 -16.74 -3.77 10.89
N MET A 157 -15.55 -3.81 10.28
CA MET A 157 -15.24 -3.07 9.05
C MET A 157 -15.64 -3.81 7.77
N ILE A 158 -15.95 -5.12 7.84
CA ILE A 158 -16.37 -5.90 6.67
C ILE A 158 -17.74 -5.41 6.19
N GLY A 159 -17.91 -5.29 4.88
CA GLY A 159 -19.11 -4.74 4.25
C GLY A 159 -18.90 -3.33 3.70
N SER A 160 -20.01 -2.63 3.44
CA SER A 160 -20.02 -1.28 2.86
C SER A 160 -20.31 -0.25 3.94
N HIS A 161 -19.35 0.61 4.25
CA HIS A 161 -19.46 1.62 5.31
C HIS A 161 -18.88 2.96 4.86
N ASP A 162 -19.26 4.04 5.53
CA ASP A 162 -18.62 5.35 5.36
C ASP A 162 -17.34 5.44 6.21
N PHE A 163 -16.19 5.49 5.53
CA PHE A 163 -14.87 5.51 6.19
C PHE A 163 -14.30 6.92 6.36
N ARG A 164 -15.11 7.99 6.37
CA ARG A 164 -14.60 9.38 6.48
C ARG A 164 -13.81 9.63 7.77
N HIS A 165 -14.13 8.93 8.87
CA HIS A 165 -13.36 9.02 10.10
C HIS A 165 -12.10 8.16 10.07
N LEU A 166 -12.05 7.15 9.20
CA LEU A 166 -10.94 6.22 9.02
C LEU A 166 -10.12 6.51 7.75
N CYS A 167 -10.11 7.75 7.27
CA CYS A 167 -9.26 8.19 6.16
C CYS A 167 -8.87 9.66 6.30
N LYS A 168 -8.07 10.19 5.36
CA LYS A 168 -7.87 11.63 5.20
C LYS A 168 -8.83 12.14 4.12
N MET A 169 -9.77 12.99 4.53
CA MET A 169 -10.75 13.58 3.60
C MET A 169 -10.07 14.44 2.54
N ASP A 170 -10.16 14.03 1.28
CA ASP A 170 -9.54 14.68 0.13
C ASP A 170 -10.56 15.49 -0.72
N VAL A 171 -11.37 16.29 -0.03
CA VAL A 171 -12.44 17.10 -0.64
C VAL A 171 -11.88 18.09 -1.67
N GLY A 172 -10.65 18.57 -1.46
CA GLY A 172 -9.97 19.46 -2.39
C GLY A 172 -9.68 18.86 -3.77
N ASN A 173 -9.65 17.53 -3.88
CA ASN A 173 -9.51 16.78 -5.13
C ASN A 173 -10.85 16.19 -5.62
N GLY A 174 -11.98 16.71 -5.13
CA GLY A 174 -13.33 16.32 -5.57
C GLY A 174 -13.86 15.03 -4.96
N VAL A 175 -13.22 14.49 -3.91
CA VAL A 175 -13.72 13.28 -3.22
C VAL A 175 -14.86 13.67 -2.27
N LEU A 176 -16.09 13.33 -2.65
CA LEU A 176 -17.30 13.58 -1.86
C LEU A 176 -17.94 12.30 -1.30
N GLU A 177 -17.61 11.14 -1.87
CA GLU A 177 -18.13 9.83 -1.44
C GLU A 177 -17.08 9.02 -0.68
N PHE A 178 -17.42 8.70 0.57
CA PHE A 178 -16.56 8.00 1.53
C PHE A 178 -17.00 6.56 1.80
N ILE A 179 -18.02 6.08 1.09
CA ILE A 179 -18.47 4.70 1.19
C ILE A 179 -17.50 3.79 0.43
N ARG A 180 -16.94 2.79 1.12
CA ARG A 180 -16.10 1.74 0.49
C ARG A 180 -16.55 0.38 0.98
N ARG A 181 -16.28 -0.65 0.17
CA ARG A 181 -16.58 -2.03 0.53
C ARG A 181 -15.30 -2.78 0.84
N ILE A 182 -15.15 -3.17 2.11
CA ILE A 182 -14.14 -4.13 2.53
C ILE A 182 -14.74 -5.53 2.38
N MET A 183 -14.05 -6.37 1.63
CA MET A 183 -14.46 -7.73 1.30
C MET A 183 -13.92 -8.74 2.30
N ASN A 184 -12.68 -8.54 2.76
CA ASN A 184 -12.00 -9.43 3.68
C ASN A 184 -11.00 -8.65 4.53
N VAL A 185 -10.89 -9.03 5.80
CA VAL A 185 -9.84 -8.53 6.70
C VAL A 185 -9.39 -9.68 7.58
N ASP A 186 -8.08 -9.84 7.75
CA ASP A 186 -7.51 -10.87 8.62
C ASP A 186 -6.16 -10.42 9.19
N ILE A 187 -5.74 -11.02 10.31
CA ILE A 187 -4.42 -10.82 10.92
C ILE A 187 -3.72 -12.18 10.90
N VAL A 188 -2.63 -12.25 10.14
CA VAL A 188 -1.98 -13.53 9.82
C VAL A 188 -0.51 -13.48 10.21
N PRO A 189 0.03 -14.51 10.89
CA PRO A 189 1.46 -14.60 11.14
C PRO A 189 2.23 -14.75 9.81
N VAL A 190 3.42 -14.14 9.74
CA VAL A 190 4.33 -14.28 8.59
C VAL A 190 4.94 -15.68 8.56
N ASP A 191 5.31 -16.21 9.72
CA ASP A 191 5.76 -17.59 9.92
C ASP A 191 4.89 -18.25 11.00
N VAL A 192 4.24 -19.36 10.66
CA VAL A 192 3.36 -20.10 11.57
C VAL A 192 4.11 -20.77 12.72
N ASN A 193 5.43 -20.92 12.61
CA ASN A 193 6.28 -21.49 13.65
C ASN A 193 6.88 -20.40 14.58
N ASP A 194 6.65 -19.12 14.30
CA ASP A 194 7.15 -17.99 15.09
C ASP A 194 6.02 -16.99 15.34
N VAL A 195 5.18 -17.29 16.35
CA VAL A 195 3.91 -16.58 16.61
C VAL A 195 3.84 -15.88 17.96
N ASP A 196 4.61 -16.31 18.97
CA ASP A 196 4.43 -15.90 20.37
C ASP A 196 5.53 -14.97 20.91
N LYS A 197 6.52 -14.58 20.08
CA LYS A 197 7.57 -13.66 20.53
C LYS A 197 7.14 -12.22 20.27
N PRO A 198 7.58 -11.24 21.08
CA PRO A 198 7.37 -9.82 20.78
C PRO A 198 7.84 -9.40 19.38
N THR A 199 8.86 -10.08 18.86
CA THR A 199 9.44 -9.84 17.53
C THR A 199 8.83 -10.70 16.42
N SER A 200 7.94 -11.66 16.75
CA SER A 200 7.21 -12.46 15.76
C SER A 200 6.42 -11.55 14.83
N MET A 201 6.57 -11.76 13.53
CA MET A 201 6.01 -10.85 12.54
C MET A 201 4.62 -11.30 12.09
N TYR A 202 3.70 -10.34 12.02
CA TYR A 202 2.35 -10.49 11.53
C TYR A 202 2.09 -9.55 10.36
N TYR A 203 0.98 -9.78 9.65
CA TYR A 203 0.44 -8.78 8.75
C TYR A 203 -1.08 -8.72 8.81
N LEU A 204 -1.61 -7.51 8.68
CA LEU A 204 -3.00 -7.27 8.37
C LEU A 204 -3.19 -7.52 6.87
N LEU A 205 -3.98 -8.52 6.51
CA LEU A 205 -4.52 -8.68 5.17
C LEU A 205 -5.81 -7.88 5.08
N ILE A 206 -5.90 -6.92 4.16
CA ILE A 206 -7.14 -6.18 3.91
C ILE A 206 -7.43 -6.16 2.41
N GLU A 207 -8.65 -6.58 2.06
CA GLU A 207 -9.11 -6.65 0.68
C GLU A 207 -10.39 -5.85 0.50
N GLY A 208 -10.46 -5.07 -0.57
CA GLY A 208 -11.62 -4.24 -0.85
C GLY A 208 -11.73 -3.88 -2.33
N ASN A 209 -12.87 -3.28 -2.69
CA ASN A 209 -13.08 -2.81 -4.07
C ASN A 209 -12.18 -1.60 -4.37
N ALA A 210 -12.10 -0.66 -3.44
CA ALA A 210 -11.23 0.51 -3.50
C ALA A 210 -10.97 1.05 -2.08
N PHE A 211 -9.92 1.85 -1.92
CA PHE A 211 -9.57 2.49 -0.65
C PHE A 211 -9.47 4.01 -0.82
N LEU A 212 -9.88 4.75 0.21
CA LEU A 212 -9.72 6.20 0.32
C LEU A 212 -8.29 6.58 0.69
N TRP A 213 -7.98 7.87 0.58
CA TRP A 213 -6.66 8.38 0.91
C TRP A 213 -6.29 8.10 2.36
N HIS A 214 -5.13 7.46 2.57
CA HIS A 214 -4.64 6.95 3.85
C HIS A 214 -5.59 6.02 4.63
N GLN A 215 -6.61 5.43 4.01
CA GLN A 215 -7.62 4.65 4.73
C GLN A 215 -7.00 3.50 5.54
N ILE A 216 -6.15 2.69 4.91
CA ILE A 216 -5.56 1.51 5.55
C ILE A 216 -4.62 1.92 6.70
N ARG A 217 -3.87 3.01 6.55
CA ARG A 217 -2.97 3.53 7.61
C ARG A 217 -3.74 4.13 8.77
N CYS A 218 -4.88 4.76 8.50
CA CYS A 218 -5.81 5.23 9.51
C CYS A 218 -6.45 4.06 10.27
N ILE A 219 -6.88 3.01 9.56
CA ILE A 219 -7.38 1.77 10.16
C ILE A 219 -6.31 1.16 11.07
N MET A 220 -5.09 0.96 10.55
CA MET A 220 -4.00 0.39 11.33
C MET A 220 -3.67 1.25 12.55
N GLY A 221 -3.73 2.59 12.44
CA GLY A 221 -3.53 3.48 13.58
C GLY A 221 -4.53 3.25 14.73
N VAL A 222 -5.79 2.96 14.40
CA VAL A 222 -6.83 2.61 15.38
C VAL A 222 -6.63 1.18 15.90
N LEU A 223 -6.30 0.23 15.02
CA LEU A 223 -6.03 -1.16 15.43
C LEU A 223 -4.84 -1.25 16.38
N LEU A 224 -3.79 -0.45 16.20
CA LEU A 224 -2.66 -0.41 17.14
C LEU A 224 -3.09 0.08 18.53
N LEU A 225 -4.00 1.07 18.61
CA LEU A 225 -4.55 1.50 19.90
C LEU A 225 -5.39 0.43 20.58
N ILE A 226 -6.13 -0.37 19.79
CA ILE A 226 -6.91 -1.51 20.29
C ILE A 226 -5.99 -2.65 20.73
N GLY A 227 -4.94 -2.95 19.96
CA GLY A 227 -3.93 -3.95 20.30
C GLY A 227 -3.15 -3.57 21.56
N GLU A 228 -2.88 -2.29 21.78
CA GLU A 228 -2.31 -1.76 23.03
C GLU A 228 -3.36 -1.67 24.16
N GLU A 229 -4.58 -2.18 23.98
CA GLU A 229 -5.71 -2.16 24.92
C GLU A 229 -6.16 -0.77 25.40
N LYS A 230 -5.74 0.29 24.69
CA LYS A 230 -6.12 1.68 24.96
C LYS A 230 -7.52 1.99 24.46
N GLU A 231 -8.00 1.23 23.49
CA GLU A 231 -9.36 1.30 22.96
C GLU A 231 -10.01 -0.08 22.93
N ARG A 232 -11.34 -0.10 23.09
CA ARG A 232 -12.12 -1.32 22.90
C ARG A 232 -12.42 -1.54 21.41
N PRO A 233 -12.57 -2.80 20.95
CA PRO A 233 -12.92 -3.11 19.56
C PRO A 233 -14.14 -2.34 19.01
N ASP A 234 -15.15 -2.16 19.87
CA ASP A 234 -16.40 -1.45 19.57
C ASP A 234 -16.19 0.01 19.12
N VAL A 235 -15.04 0.63 19.41
CA VAL A 235 -14.75 2.00 18.96
C VAL A 235 -14.83 2.12 17.44
N VAL A 236 -14.58 1.04 16.70
CA VAL A 236 -14.73 1.01 15.25
C VAL A 236 -16.18 1.28 14.84
N LEU A 237 -17.16 0.74 15.56
CA LEU A 237 -18.58 0.99 15.30
C LEU A 237 -18.91 2.47 15.48
N GLU A 238 -18.40 3.10 16.54
CA GLU A 238 -18.54 4.55 16.76
C GLU A 238 -17.91 5.37 15.63
N LEU A 239 -16.74 4.97 15.14
CA LEU A 239 -16.06 5.65 14.04
C LEU A 239 -16.78 5.46 12.68
N LEU A 240 -17.49 4.35 12.48
CA LEU A 240 -18.28 4.09 11.28
C LEU A 240 -19.67 4.76 11.33
N ASP A 241 -20.19 5.05 12.52
CA ASP A 241 -21.44 5.79 12.72
C ASP A 241 -21.24 7.31 12.53
N VAL A 242 -21.28 7.74 11.27
CA VAL A 242 -21.08 9.13 10.87
C VAL A 242 -22.26 10.06 11.19
N GLU A 243 -23.42 9.50 11.51
CA GLU A 243 -24.62 10.28 11.88
C GLU A 243 -24.60 10.62 13.37
N LYS A 244 -24.22 9.64 14.20
CA LYS A 244 -23.99 9.86 15.64
C LYS A 244 -22.77 10.73 15.87
N ASN A 245 -21.67 10.45 15.18
CA ASN A 245 -20.40 11.14 15.36
C ASN A 245 -20.11 12.04 14.15
N ARG A 246 -20.33 13.35 14.27
CA ARG A 246 -20.25 14.26 13.10
C ARG A 246 -18.85 14.57 12.60
N GLY A 247 -17.82 14.36 13.43
CA GLY A 247 -16.45 14.76 13.17
C GLY A 247 -15.46 13.65 13.47
N LYS A 248 -14.44 13.53 12.62
CA LYS A 248 -13.33 12.59 12.81
C LYS A 248 -12.52 12.97 14.05
N PRO A 249 -12.37 12.11 15.07
CA PRO A 249 -11.49 12.38 16.20
C PRO A 249 -10.02 12.46 15.75
N GLN A 250 -9.21 13.24 16.46
CA GLN A 250 -7.78 13.34 16.16
C GLN A 250 -7.01 12.10 16.62
N TYR A 251 -6.28 11.48 15.69
CA TYR A 251 -5.38 10.36 15.99
C TYR A 251 -4.27 10.25 14.94
N SER A 252 -3.18 9.60 15.34
CA SER A 252 -2.02 9.35 14.49
C SER A 252 -2.28 8.21 13.50
N MET A 253 -1.85 8.40 12.25
CA MET A 253 -1.86 7.33 11.26
C MET A 253 -0.66 6.42 11.47
N ALA A 254 -0.81 5.16 11.09
CA ALA A 254 0.31 4.22 11.09
C ALA A 254 1.37 4.60 10.04
N SER A 255 2.60 4.13 10.23
CA SER A 255 3.74 4.33 9.34
C SER A 255 3.42 3.87 7.93
N ASP A 256 3.97 4.55 6.92
CA ASP A 256 3.81 4.17 5.51
C ASP A 256 4.66 2.96 5.10
N LEU A 257 5.85 2.82 5.68
CA LEU A 257 6.84 1.79 5.34
C LEU A 257 6.27 0.36 5.30
N PRO A 258 5.47 -0.10 6.27
CA PRO A 258 5.01 -1.49 6.31
C PRO A 258 3.80 -1.79 5.41
N LEU A 259 3.25 -0.78 4.74
CA LEU A 259 2.11 -0.97 3.84
C LEU A 259 2.57 -1.40 2.45
N ASN A 260 1.95 -2.45 1.92
CA ASN A 260 2.22 -3.00 0.60
C ASN A 260 0.92 -3.24 -0.18
N LEU A 261 0.81 -2.67 -1.39
CA LEU A 261 -0.19 -3.11 -2.37
C LEU A 261 0.24 -4.46 -2.95
N PHE A 262 -0.41 -5.52 -2.50
CA PHE A 262 0.06 -6.88 -2.74
C PHE A 262 -0.48 -7.47 -4.04
N LYS A 263 -1.77 -7.26 -4.34
CA LYS A 263 -2.44 -7.82 -5.51
C LYS A 263 -3.57 -6.93 -6.00
N CYS A 264 -3.74 -6.88 -7.32
CA CYS A 264 -4.93 -6.35 -8.00
C CYS A 264 -5.57 -7.48 -8.82
N ALA A 265 -6.89 -7.63 -8.75
CA ALA A 265 -7.63 -8.65 -9.47
C ALA A 265 -8.49 -8.04 -10.58
N TYR A 266 -8.50 -8.72 -11.74
CA TYR A 266 -9.22 -8.33 -12.94
C TYR A 266 -9.96 -9.54 -13.51
N GLU A 267 -11.13 -9.29 -14.11
CA GLU A 267 -11.94 -10.30 -14.82
C GLU A 267 -11.68 -10.18 -16.31
N ILE A 268 -10.66 -10.91 -16.79
CA ILE A 268 -10.31 -11.05 -18.20
C ILE A 268 -10.34 -12.55 -18.49
N GLU A 269 -10.99 -12.95 -19.59
CA GLU A 269 -11.16 -14.36 -19.97
C GLU A 269 -9.83 -15.12 -20.10
N ASP A 270 -9.87 -16.44 -19.89
CA ASP A 270 -8.72 -17.34 -19.72
C ASP A 270 -7.68 -17.35 -20.87
N THR A 271 -8.00 -16.75 -22.02
CA THR A 271 -7.12 -16.66 -23.19
C THR A 271 -5.95 -15.70 -22.99
N ASN A 272 -6.04 -14.76 -22.03
CA ASN A 272 -5.00 -13.74 -21.78
C ASN A 272 -4.39 -13.88 -20.39
N ARG A 273 -3.41 -14.78 -20.26
CA ARG A 273 -2.62 -14.95 -19.03
C ARG A 273 -1.49 -13.92 -18.97
N TRP A 274 -1.06 -13.61 -17.74
CA TRP A 274 0.16 -12.83 -17.51
C TRP A 274 1.35 -13.50 -18.23
N VAL A 275 2.00 -12.75 -19.10
CA VAL A 275 3.23 -13.12 -19.79
C VAL A 275 4.40 -12.75 -18.90
N TYR A 276 5.13 -13.78 -18.48
CA TYR A 276 6.33 -13.65 -17.66
C TYR A 276 7.57 -13.95 -18.48
N GLU A 277 8.60 -13.13 -18.32
CA GLU A 277 9.91 -13.36 -18.91
C GLU A 277 10.82 -14.07 -17.89
N ARG A 278 11.08 -15.37 -18.13
CA ARG A 278 11.77 -16.25 -17.16
C ARG A 278 13.11 -15.70 -16.70
N GLU A 279 13.95 -15.25 -17.63
CA GLU A 279 15.26 -14.68 -17.29
C GLU A 279 15.15 -13.44 -16.40
N ALA A 280 14.23 -12.52 -16.75
CA ALA A 280 14.02 -11.30 -15.98
C ALA A 280 13.55 -11.60 -14.54
N LEU A 281 12.71 -12.61 -14.37
CA LEU A 281 12.28 -13.07 -13.05
C LEU A 281 13.42 -13.70 -12.24
N ILE A 282 14.25 -14.53 -12.86
CA ILE A 282 15.40 -15.16 -12.18
C ILE A 282 16.37 -14.09 -11.67
N THR A 283 16.72 -13.12 -12.51
CA THR A 283 17.57 -11.99 -12.11
C THR A 283 16.94 -11.22 -10.95
N LEU A 284 15.66 -10.85 -11.07
CA LEU A 284 14.96 -10.13 -10.01
C LEU A 284 14.94 -10.89 -8.68
N ILE A 285 14.65 -12.18 -8.70
CA ILE A 285 14.64 -13.01 -7.49
C ILE A 285 16.03 -13.08 -6.87
N SER A 286 17.08 -13.17 -7.70
CA SER A 286 18.48 -13.14 -7.23
C SER A 286 18.83 -11.81 -6.56
N ASP A 287 18.44 -10.69 -7.16
CA ASP A 287 18.66 -9.35 -6.62
C ASP A 287 17.94 -9.18 -5.27
N LEU A 288 16.67 -9.59 -5.19
CA LEU A 288 15.88 -9.54 -3.96
C LEU A 288 16.43 -10.44 -2.86
N ARG A 289 16.94 -11.64 -3.20
CA ARG A 289 17.63 -12.52 -2.25
C ARG A 289 18.88 -11.86 -1.69
N THR A 290 19.66 -11.20 -2.54
CA THR A 290 20.88 -10.50 -2.12
C THR A 290 20.55 -9.36 -1.15
N GLU A 291 19.54 -8.56 -1.48
CA GLU A 291 19.06 -7.48 -0.63
C GLU A 291 18.49 -8.00 0.70
N TRP A 292 17.69 -9.07 0.65
CA TRP A 292 17.20 -9.75 1.85
C TRP A 292 18.33 -10.24 2.74
N THR A 293 19.35 -10.91 2.18
CA THR A 293 20.50 -11.40 2.94
C THR A 293 21.21 -10.25 3.65
N MET A 294 21.43 -9.12 2.97
CA MET A 294 22.08 -7.95 3.59
C MET A 294 21.23 -7.34 4.71
N HIS A 295 19.90 -7.28 4.55
CA HIS A 295 19.01 -6.83 5.62
C HIS A 295 18.98 -7.82 6.78
N ALA A 296 18.95 -9.12 6.53
CA ALA A 296 18.99 -10.15 7.57
C ALA A 296 20.29 -10.08 8.39
N VAL A 297 21.44 -9.89 7.75
CA VAL A 297 22.73 -9.68 8.44
C VAL A 297 22.66 -8.44 9.32
N LYS A 298 22.20 -7.29 8.79
CA LYS A 298 22.07 -6.05 9.57
C LYS A 298 21.12 -6.20 10.76
N THR A 299 19.96 -6.81 10.56
CA THR A 299 19.00 -7.09 11.63
C THR A 299 19.62 -7.98 12.70
N THR A 300 20.35 -9.02 12.31
CA THR A 300 21.04 -9.93 13.25
C THR A 300 22.10 -9.19 14.06
N MET A 301 22.93 -8.36 13.40
CA MET A 301 23.93 -7.54 14.10
C MET A 301 23.31 -6.57 15.10
N ILE A 302 22.19 -5.93 14.73
CA ILE A 302 21.46 -5.02 15.63
C ILE A 302 20.88 -5.79 16.81
N GLN A 303 20.29 -6.97 16.57
CA GLN A 303 19.76 -7.83 17.64
C GLN A 303 20.86 -8.29 18.60
N ASP A 304 22.02 -8.67 18.08
CA ASP A 304 23.16 -9.06 18.91
C ASP A 304 23.66 -7.88 19.75
N TYR A 305 23.74 -6.69 19.15
CA TYR A 305 24.12 -5.48 19.86
C TYR A 305 23.13 -5.11 20.97
N ILE A 306 21.82 -5.24 20.73
CA ILE A 306 20.78 -5.04 21.76
C ILE A 306 21.01 -5.99 22.94
N ARG A 307 21.21 -7.30 22.66
CA ARG A 307 21.45 -8.31 23.72
C ARG A 307 22.71 -8.06 24.52
N GLU A 308 23.78 -7.57 23.88
CA GLU A 308 25.01 -7.20 24.60
C GLU A 308 24.78 -5.98 25.50
N LEU A 309 23.99 -5.00 25.06
CA LEU A 309 23.65 -3.83 25.87
C LEU A 309 22.71 -4.17 27.04
N GLU A 310 21.74 -5.08 26.85
CA GLU A 310 20.82 -5.56 27.90
C GLU A 310 21.56 -6.27 29.05
N LYS A 311 22.78 -6.79 28.82
CA LYS A 311 23.62 -7.39 29.87
C LYS A 311 24.35 -6.36 30.73
N VAL A 312 24.41 -5.09 30.30
CA VAL A 312 25.12 -4.05 31.04
C VAL A 312 24.31 -3.69 32.29
N PRO A 313 24.88 -3.85 33.50
CA PRO A 313 24.15 -3.51 34.73
C PRO A 313 23.86 -2.01 34.77
N LEU A 314 22.59 -1.64 34.78
CA LEU A 314 22.18 -0.27 35.07
C LEU A 314 22.33 -0.05 36.58
N ALA A 315 23.11 0.97 36.96
CA ALA A 315 23.34 1.28 38.37
C ALA A 315 22.07 1.87 39.01
N SER A 316 21.53 1.17 40.02
CA SER A 316 20.49 1.59 41.00
C SER A 316 19.03 1.63 40.45
N GLU A 317 17.95 1.21 41.12
CA GLU A 317 17.61 1.12 42.56
C GLU A 317 16.51 0.05 42.85
N THR A 318 16.58 -0.54 44.04
CA THR A 318 15.52 -1.21 44.83
C THR A 318 14.79 -2.43 44.24
N GLU A 319 15.08 -3.57 44.86
CA GLU A 319 14.44 -4.88 44.69
C GLU A 319 12.92 -4.82 44.92
N ASP A 320 12.19 -5.60 44.12
CA ASP A 320 10.82 -6.13 44.31
C ASP A 320 9.60 -5.42 43.69
N ARG A 321 9.71 -4.33 42.91
CA ARG A 321 8.53 -3.81 42.13
C ARG A 321 8.78 -3.42 40.67
N ALA A 322 10.02 -3.42 40.20
CA ALA A 322 10.37 -2.86 38.88
C ALA A 322 10.37 -3.87 37.71
N ASN A 323 10.29 -5.19 37.99
CA ASN A 323 10.51 -6.19 36.93
C ASN A 323 9.33 -6.34 35.95
N ASP A 324 8.08 -6.30 36.41
CA ASP A 324 6.91 -6.45 35.50
C ASP A 324 6.67 -5.21 34.63
N GLU A 325 6.88 -4.00 35.16
CA GLU A 325 6.74 -2.75 34.38
C GLU A 325 7.84 -2.61 33.32
N CYS A 326 9.08 -3.06 33.60
CA CYS A 326 10.20 -3.00 32.66
C CYS A 326 10.00 -3.93 31.45
N GLU A 327 9.55 -5.17 31.66
CA GLU A 327 9.27 -6.11 30.55
C GLU A 327 8.12 -5.62 29.66
N GLN A 328 7.06 -5.04 30.24
CA GLN A 328 5.95 -4.46 29.46
C GLN A 328 6.37 -3.24 28.64
N ASP A 329 7.23 -2.37 29.18
CA ASP A 329 7.78 -1.21 28.46
C ASP A 329 8.74 -1.62 27.33
N GLU A 330 9.55 -2.66 27.52
CA GLU A 330 10.40 -3.25 26.48
C GLU A 330 9.58 -3.84 25.33
N ILE A 331 8.50 -4.58 25.64
CA ILE A 331 7.60 -5.16 24.64
C ILE A 331 6.81 -4.08 23.89
N ALA A 332 6.37 -3.01 24.56
CA ALA A 332 5.65 -1.89 23.94
C ALA A 332 6.54 -1.05 22.99
N SER A 333 7.87 -1.13 23.14
CA SER A 333 8.85 -0.39 22.33
C SER A 333 8.79 -0.78 20.84
N TYR A 334 8.59 -2.05 20.51
CA TYR A 334 8.69 -2.53 19.12
C TYR A 334 7.58 -1.96 18.20
N ALA A 335 6.33 -1.88 18.69
CA ALA A 335 5.22 -1.28 17.96
C ALA A 335 5.24 0.26 17.96
N ALA A 336 6.01 0.89 18.87
CA ALA A 336 6.00 2.35 19.01
C ALA A 336 6.43 3.10 17.73
N CYS A 337 7.33 2.50 16.94
CA CYS A 337 7.79 3.08 15.67
C CYS A 337 6.72 3.03 14.55
N LEU A 338 5.62 2.31 14.76
CA LEU A 338 4.56 2.14 13.77
C LEU A 338 3.52 3.27 13.80
N LEU A 339 3.46 4.11 14.83
CA LEU A 339 2.59 5.29 14.85
C LEU A 339 3.39 6.56 14.54
N GLN A 340 2.89 7.38 13.61
CA GLN A 340 3.54 8.66 13.28
C GLN A 340 3.15 9.76 14.27
N GLY A 341 4.14 10.55 14.71
CA GLY A 341 3.93 11.74 15.55
C GLY A 341 4.29 11.53 17.02
N VAL A 342 3.98 12.54 17.84
CA VAL A 342 4.35 12.57 19.26
C VAL A 342 3.31 11.80 20.08
N LYS A 343 3.76 10.82 20.88
CA LYS A 343 2.90 10.12 21.84
C LYS A 343 2.58 11.05 23.02
N PRO A 344 1.30 11.32 23.35
CA PRO A 344 0.95 12.09 24.54
C PRO A 344 1.29 11.29 25.81
N LYS A 345 1.69 11.99 26.88
CA LYS A 345 2.02 11.35 28.17
C LYS A 345 0.86 10.54 28.75
N ASN A 346 -0.35 11.08 28.64
CA ASN A 346 -1.57 10.43 29.12
C ASN A 346 -2.46 10.07 27.94
N TYR A 347 -2.95 8.83 27.92
CA TYR A 347 -3.89 8.40 26.90
C TYR A 347 -5.26 9.05 27.09
N THR A 348 -5.81 9.62 26.02
CA THR A 348 -7.20 10.11 25.98
C THR A 348 -8.00 9.25 25.01
N PRO A 349 -9.14 8.67 25.41
CA PRO A 349 -9.97 7.87 24.51
C PRO A 349 -10.41 8.64 23.25
N LEU A 350 -10.45 7.98 22.10
CA LEU A 350 -10.71 8.57 20.78
C LEU A 350 -11.96 9.42 20.77
N MET A 351 -13.05 8.91 21.33
CA MET A 351 -14.36 9.60 21.35
C MET A 351 -14.41 10.79 22.31
N LYS A 352 -13.36 11.03 23.11
CA LYS A 352 -13.21 12.21 23.97
C LYS A 352 -12.25 13.26 23.40
N ARG A 353 -11.65 13.01 22.23
CA ARG A 353 -10.66 13.91 21.63
C ARG A 353 -11.33 15.03 20.83
N PRO A 354 -10.62 16.15 20.61
CA PRO A 354 -11.03 17.13 19.62
C PRO A 354 -11.23 16.48 18.25
N THR A 355 -12.25 16.93 17.53
CA THR A 355 -12.56 16.45 16.19
C THR A 355 -12.03 17.40 15.13
N CYS A 356 -11.75 16.85 13.95
CA CYS A 356 -11.51 17.62 12.75
C CYS A 356 -12.82 18.23 12.22
N SER A 357 -12.69 19.23 11.35
CA SER A 357 -13.84 19.80 10.65
C SER A 357 -14.65 18.72 9.91
N THR A 358 -15.97 18.89 9.97
CA THR A 358 -16.94 17.97 9.40
C THR A 358 -16.85 17.96 7.87
N LEU A 359 -17.46 16.95 7.23
CA LEU A 359 -17.52 16.90 5.77
C LEU A 359 -18.22 18.14 5.19
N HIS A 360 -19.33 18.57 5.81
CA HIS A 360 -20.09 19.73 5.36
C HIS A 360 -19.25 21.02 5.42
N GLU A 361 -18.55 21.24 6.53
CA GLU A 361 -17.64 22.39 6.69
C GLU A 361 -16.50 22.38 5.66
N LYS A 362 -15.91 21.21 5.40
CA LYS A 362 -14.86 21.06 4.37
C LYS A 362 -15.40 21.34 2.97
N ILE A 363 -16.58 20.84 2.62
CA ILE A 363 -17.23 21.13 1.33
C ILE A 363 -17.47 22.63 1.20
N ALA A 364 -18.04 23.27 2.22
CA ALA A 364 -18.30 24.72 2.22
C ALA A 364 -16.99 25.52 2.05
N HIS A 365 -15.92 25.12 2.75
CA HIS A 365 -14.60 25.74 2.61
C HIS A 365 -14.06 25.67 1.17
N TYR A 366 -14.11 24.50 0.52
CA TYR A 366 -13.57 24.33 -0.83
C TYR A 366 -14.49 24.91 -1.93
N LYS A 367 -15.81 24.95 -1.72
CA LYS A 367 -16.75 25.69 -2.58
C LYS A 367 -16.43 27.19 -2.58
N LYS A 368 -16.20 27.78 -1.40
CA LYS A 368 -15.82 29.21 -1.26
C LYS A 368 -14.51 29.54 -1.99
N ARG A 369 -13.58 28.58 -2.08
CA ARG A 369 -12.29 28.72 -2.79
C ARG A 369 -12.36 28.36 -4.29
N ARG A 370 -13.57 28.17 -4.86
CA ARG A 370 -13.80 27.78 -6.28
C ARG A 370 -13.06 26.51 -6.73
N LYS A 371 -12.73 25.60 -5.81
CA LYS A 371 -12.07 24.31 -6.13
C LYS A 371 -13.06 23.15 -6.35
N ILE A 372 -14.35 23.38 -6.14
CA ILE A 372 -15.41 22.43 -6.43
C ILE A 372 -16.31 23.09 -7.47
N ILE A 373 -16.31 22.57 -8.69
CA ILE A 373 -17.32 22.90 -9.69
C ILE A 373 -18.55 22.05 -9.32
N THR A 374 -19.56 22.68 -8.74
CA THR A 374 -20.90 22.07 -8.75
C THR A 374 -21.35 22.03 -10.21
N SER A 375 -21.59 20.83 -10.71
CA SER A 375 -22.30 20.54 -11.95
C SER A 375 -23.52 21.41 -12.15
#